data_AF-A0A0A6X6S0-F1
#
_entry.id   AF-A0A0A6X6S0-F1
#
_cell.length_a   1.000
_cell.length_b   1.000
_cell.length_c   1.000
_cell.angle_alpha   90.00
_cell.angle_beta   90.00
_cell.angle_gamma   90.00
#
_symmetry.space_group_name_H-M   'P 1'
#
loop_
_entity.id
_entity.type
_entity.pdbx_description
1 polymer ?
#
loop_
_entity_poly.entity_id
_entity_poly.type
_entity_poly.pdbx_seq_one_letter_code
_entity_poly.pdbx_strand_id
1 'polypeptide(L)'
;MRMMTGCRWRRGVAALLLTLPMATMAGCDERSVIAAERPNGSAGGLDPHGRQACAEFRAGWRQATDAPARLLLADDVGRQARRSDNGEIVASSAAMGRSAKDGGRAWQVAAADLERACQQTRAGYHQPVLPVTG
;
A
#
# COMPACT_ATOMS: atom_id res chain seq x y z
N MET A 1 -11.89 9.42 -18.12
CA MET A 1 -12.75 9.97 -19.20
C MET A 1 -12.94 11.45 -18.96
N ARG A 2 -12.93 12.24 -20.05
CA ARG A 2 -13.44 13.61 -20.21
C ARG A 2 -12.66 14.70 -19.47
N MET A 3 -11.94 15.53 -20.22
CA MET A 3 -12.41 16.68 -21.03
C MET A 3 -12.61 17.93 -20.16
N MET A 4 -11.93 18.99 -20.60
CA MET A 4 -12.10 20.38 -20.21
C MET A 4 -13.57 20.79 -20.08
N THR A 5 -13.96 21.46 -18.99
CA THR A 5 -14.97 22.54 -19.05
C THR A 5 -15.00 23.37 -17.75
N GLY A 6 -14.88 24.70 -17.88
CA GLY A 6 -15.70 25.61 -17.06
C GLY A 6 -15.01 26.52 -16.02
N CYS A 7 -14.17 27.46 -16.43
CA CYS A 7 -14.04 28.73 -15.70
C CYS A 7 -15.26 29.60 -16.06
N ARG A 8 -16.25 29.75 -15.17
CA ARG A 8 -17.34 30.72 -15.32
C ARG A 8 -17.45 31.62 -14.08
N TRP A 9 -17.27 32.91 -14.34
CA TRP A 9 -17.25 34.06 -13.45
C TRP A 9 -18.56 34.31 -12.69
N ARG A 10 -18.47 34.99 -11.53
CA ARG A 10 -19.40 36.08 -11.18
C ARG A 10 -18.70 37.24 -10.47
N ARG A 11 -18.97 38.44 -10.98
CA ARG A 11 -18.52 39.79 -10.55
C ARG A 11 -19.40 40.32 -9.41
N GLY A 12 -18.80 41.19 -8.60
CA GLY A 12 -19.43 42.19 -7.71
C GLY A 12 -18.29 42.98 -7.04
N VAL A 13 -17.70 44.00 -7.67
CA VAL A 13 -18.03 45.45 -7.70
C VAL A 13 -17.83 46.18 -6.36
N ALA A 14 -17.11 47.33 -6.46
CA ALA A 14 -16.88 48.44 -5.52
C ALA A 14 -15.73 48.24 -4.50
N ALA A 15 -14.51 48.74 -4.72
CA ALA A 15 -14.05 50.14 -4.74
C ALA A 15 -14.18 50.87 -3.39
N LEU A 16 -13.06 51.04 -2.67
CA LEU A 16 -12.61 52.34 -2.16
C LEU A 16 -11.17 52.26 -1.62
N LEU A 17 -10.40 53.31 -1.94
CA LEU A 17 -9.01 53.57 -1.56
C LEU A 17 -8.82 53.68 -0.04
N LEU A 18 -7.70 53.16 0.48
CA LEU A 18 -6.69 53.89 1.29
C LEU A 18 -5.74 52.95 2.05
N THR A 19 -4.48 53.39 2.13
CA THR A 19 -3.43 53.02 3.09
C THR A 19 -2.86 51.59 3.03
N LEU A 20 -1.70 51.48 2.38
CA LEU A 20 -0.70 50.44 2.65
C LEU A 20 -0.12 50.63 4.07
N PRO A 21 -0.14 49.59 4.91
CA PRO A 21 1.05 49.18 5.63
C PRO A 21 1.64 47.96 4.92
N MET A 22 2.87 48.11 4.43
CA MET A 22 3.74 46.97 4.16
C MET A 22 3.96 46.20 5.47
N ALA A 23 4.13 44.88 5.33
CA ALA A 23 4.39 43.90 6.39
C ALA A 23 3.17 43.47 7.21
N THR A 24 2.51 42.41 6.74
CA THR A 24 2.58 41.08 7.38
C THR A 24 1.87 40.10 6.44
N MET A 25 2.57 39.64 5.40
CA MET A 25 2.16 38.40 4.75
C MET A 25 2.51 37.25 5.70
N ALA A 26 1.58 36.91 6.59
CA ALA A 26 1.38 35.53 6.95
C ALA A 26 0.87 34.83 5.67
N GLY A 27 1.79 34.23 4.93
CA GLY A 27 1.50 33.69 3.60
C GLY A 27 2.49 32.60 3.27
N CYS A 28 2.18 31.40 3.76
CA CYS A 28 2.59 30.12 3.19
C CYS A 28 4.10 29.97 2.95
N ASP A 29 4.75 29.47 3.99
CA ASP A 29 5.99 28.71 3.93
C ASP A 29 5.99 27.75 2.71
N GLU A 30 6.66 28.13 1.62
CA GLU A 30 6.91 27.31 0.43
C GLU A 30 7.94 26.19 0.72
N ARG A 31 8.16 25.83 2.00
CA ARG A 31 9.10 24.78 2.40
C ARG A 31 8.49 23.67 3.24
N SER A 32 7.19 23.70 3.54
CA SER A 32 6.62 22.72 4.48
C SER A 32 5.31 22.07 4.03
N VAL A 33 4.89 22.21 2.77
CA VAL A 33 3.67 21.55 2.26
C VAL A 33 3.95 20.58 1.11
N ILE A 34 3.94 19.31 1.51
CA ILE A 34 3.52 18.12 0.75
C ILE A 34 4.51 17.60 -0.31
N ALA A 35 5.66 17.16 0.18
CA ALA A 35 6.02 15.77 -0.05
C ALA A 35 6.09 15.10 1.31
N ALA A 36 4.94 14.71 1.85
CA ALA A 36 4.95 13.41 2.50
C ALA A 36 5.31 12.44 1.37
N GLU A 37 6.62 12.23 1.17
CA GLU A 37 7.10 10.95 0.72
C GLU A 37 6.39 9.97 1.64
N ARG A 38 5.26 9.41 1.18
CA ARG A 38 4.81 8.12 1.69
C ARG A 38 6.07 7.29 1.54
N PRO A 39 6.69 6.81 2.63
CA PRO A 39 7.88 6.01 2.50
C PRO A 39 7.50 4.87 1.56
N ASN A 40 8.02 4.95 0.33
CA ASN A 40 7.89 3.90 -0.65
C ASN A 40 8.75 2.77 -0.07
N GLY A 41 8.10 1.87 0.65
CA GLY A 41 8.74 0.79 1.40
C GLY A 41 9.08 1.21 2.83
N SER A 42 8.67 0.37 3.78
CA SER A 42 9.21 0.30 5.14
C SER A 42 8.78 1.38 6.13
N ALA A 43 7.48 1.40 6.47
CA ALA A 43 7.05 1.77 7.82
C ALA A 43 6.70 0.50 8.63
N GLY A 44 7.69 -0.37 8.82
CA GLY A 44 7.80 -1.37 9.90
C GLY A 44 6.65 -2.34 10.21
N GLY A 45 5.54 -2.35 9.47
CA GLY A 45 4.34 -3.09 9.83
C GLY A 45 3.41 -3.37 8.66
N LEU A 46 2.45 -4.26 8.89
CA LEU A 46 1.38 -4.55 7.94
C LEU A 46 0.41 -3.36 7.91
N ASP A 47 0.19 -2.77 6.72
CA ASP A 47 -0.93 -1.87 6.48
C ASP A 47 -2.28 -2.63 6.60
N PRO A 48 -3.43 -1.95 6.60
CA PRO A 48 -4.74 -2.60 6.76
C PRO A 48 -4.99 -3.74 5.75
N HIS A 49 -4.59 -3.56 4.49
CA HIS A 49 -4.75 -4.59 3.46
C HIS A 49 -3.76 -5.74 3.65
N GLY A 50 -2.51 -5.46 4.03
CA GLY A 50 -1.55 -6.49 4.43
C GLY A 50 -2.05 -7.34 5.60
N ARG A 51 -2.65 -6.71 6.63
CA ARG A 51 -3.26 -7.42 7.77
C ARG A 51 -4.42 -8.29 7.34
N GLN A 52 -5.28 -7.78 6.46
CA GLN A 52 -6.40 -8.56 5.94
C GLN A 52 -5.90 -9.76 5.13
N ALA A 53 -4.92 -9.58 4.24
CA ALA A 53 -4.32 -10.68 3.48
C ALA A 53 -3.78 -11.79 4.41
N CYS A 54 -3.07 -11.42 5.47
CA CYS A 54 -2.60 -12.36 6.49
C CYS A 54 -3.71 -12.99 7.34
N ALA A 55 -4.87 -12.33 7.48
CA ALA A 55 -6.04 -12.89 8.14
C ALA A 55 -6.73 -13.94 7.25
N GLU A 56 -6.98 -13.61 5.98
CA GLU A 56 -7.55 -14.54 4.99
C GLU A 56 -6.66 -15.77 4.83
N PHE A 57 -5.35 -15.58 4.74
CA PHE A 57 -4.39 -16.68 4.66
C PHE A 57 -4.54 -17.65 5.84
N ARG A 58 -4.52 -17.14 7.08
CA ARG A 58 -4.65 -17.98 8.29
C ARG A 58 -6.02 -18.66 8.39
N ALA A 59 -7.08 -17.98 7.95
CA ALA A 59 -8.43 -18.52 8.00
C ALA A 59 -8.59 -19.69 7.01
N GLY A 60 -8.12 -19.53 5.78
CA GLY A 60 -8.33 -20.50 4.72
C GLY A 60 -7.22 -21.55 4.54
N TRP A 61 -6.01 -21.35 5.08
CA TRP A 61 -4.86 -22.23 4.82
C TRP A 61 -5.15 -23.71 5.13
N ARG A 62 -5.73 -23.99 6.30
CA ARG A 62 -6.04 -25.38 6.71
C ARG A 62 -7.14 -26.03 5.87
N GLN A 63 -7.95 -25.22 5.19
CA GLN A 63 -9.10 -25.66 4.39
C GLN A 63 -8.72 -25.80 2.90
N ALA A 64 -7.60 -25.20 2.47
CA ALA A 64 -7.11 -25.21 1.10
C ALA A 64 -6.38 -26.52 0.72
N THR A 65 -7.06 -27.65 0.83
CA THR A 65 -6.48 -28.99 0.60
C THR A 65 -6.51 -29.43 -0.87
N ASP A 66 -7.45 -28.93 -1.66
CA ASP A 66 -7.61 -29.24 -3.09
C ASP A 66 -7.33 -28.01 -3.97
N ALA A 67 -7.24 -28.23 -5.29
CA ALA A 67 -6.89 -27.17 -6.23
C ALA A 67 -7.91 -26.01 -6.25
N PRO A 68 -9.24 -26.26 -6.29
CA PRO A 68 -10.23 -25.19 -6.18
C PRO A 68 -10.09 -24.37 -4.90
N ALA A 69 -9.92 -25.00 -3.74
CA ALA A 69 -9.80 -24.31 -2.45
C ALA A 69 -8.49 -23.52 -2.35
N ARG A 70 -7.38 -24.04 -2.88
CA ARG A 70 -6.11 -23.29 -3.00
C ARG A 70 -6.25 -22.06 -3.88
N LEU A 71 -6.92 -22.19 -5.03
CA LEU A 71 -7.15 -21.07 -5.95
C LEU A 71 -8.03 -20.00 -5.32
N LEU A 72 -9.10 -20.41 -4.62
CA LEU A 72 -9.97 -19.49 -3.89
C LEU A 72 -9.20 -18.73 -2.81
N LEU A 73 -8.42 -19.45 -2.00
CA LEU A 73 -7.57 -18.84 -0.97
C LEU A 73 -6.56 -17.86 -1.57
N ALA A 74 -5.89 -18.27 -2.66
CA ALA A 74 -4.95 -17.41 -3.36
C ALA A 74 -5.59 -16.13 -3.90
N ASP A 75 -6.82 -16.22 -4.40
CA ASP A 75 -7.55 -15.04 -4.88
C ASP A 75 -7.93 -14.12 -3.70
N ASP A 76 -8.49 -14.68 -2.63
CA ASP A 76 -8.88 -13.90 -1.43
C ASP A 76 -7.69 -13.14 -0.84
N VAL A 77 -6.57 -13.84 -0.65
CA VAL A 77 -5.31 -13.24 -0.16
C VAL A 77 -4.78 -12.23 -1.18
N GLY A 78 -4.76 -12.58 -2.47
CA GLY A 78 -4.22 -11.74 -3.54
C GLY A 78 -5.00 -10.44 -3.73
N ARG A 79 -6.33 -10.44 -3.60
CA ARG A 79 -7.17 -9.24 -3.70
C ARG A 79 -6.83 -8.20 -2.64
N GLN A 80 -6.48 -8.65 -1.44
CA GLN A 80 -6.05 -7.76 -0.35
C GLN A 80 -4.58 -7.36 -0.53
N ALA A 81 -3.70 -8.33 -0.76
CA ALA A 81 -2.27 -8.08 -0.87
C ALA A 81 -1.92 -7.08 -1.99
N ARG A 82 -2.61 -7.12 -3.15
CA ARG A 82 -2.38 -6.14 -4.24
C ARG A 82 -2.67 -4.68 -3.87
N ARG A 83 -3.44 -4.45 -2.80
CA ARG A 83 -3.76 -3.12 -2.26
C ARG A 83 -2.86 -2.74 -1.08
N SER A 84 -1.99 -3.65 -0.65
CA SER A 84 -1.04 -3.44 0.42
C SER A 84 0.10 -2.56 -0.09
N ASP A 85 0.58 -1.66 0.76
CA ASP A 85 1.79 -0.88 0.53
C ASP A 85 3.06 -1.72 0.91
N ASN A 86 2.88 -2.97 1.37
CA ASN A 86 3.96 -3.89 1.72
C ASN A 86 4.34 -4.80 0.53
N GLY A 87 5.49 -4.50 -0.08
CA GLY A 87 6.01 -5.23 -1.23
C GLY A 87 6.30 -6.72 -0.99
N GLU A 88 6.68 -7.12 0.23
CA GLU A 88 6.92 -8.54 0.55
C GLU A 88 5.61 -9.33 0.58
N ILE A 89 4.54 -8.75 1.15
CA ILE A 89 3.21 -9.36 1.14
C ILE A 89 2.66 -9.47 -0.29
N VAL A 90 2.85 -8.44 -1.10
CA VAL A 90 2.46 -8.46 -2.52
C VAL A 90 3.22 -9.55 -3.27
N ALA A 91 4.54 -9.64 -3.10
CA ALA A 91 5.39 -10.61 -3.79
C ALA A 91 5.08 -12.06 -3.38
N SER A 92 5.03 -12.35 -2.08
CA SER A 92 4.78 -13.68 -1.54
C SER A 92 3.36 -14.18 -1.86
N SER A 93 2.35 -13.31 -1.75
CA SER A 93 0.97 -13.67 -2.14
C SER A 93 0.85 -13.98 -3.64
N ALA A 94 1.57 -13.26 -4.50
CA ALA A 94 1.60 -13.54 -5.93
C ALA A 94 2.32 -14.86 -6.24
N ALA A 95 3.41 -15.18 -5.55
CA ALA A 95 4.12 -16.46 -5.68
C ALA A 95 3.24 -17.63 -5.23
N MET A 96 2.52 -17.44 -4.13
CA MET A 96 1.52 -18.38 -3.63
C MET A 96 0.47 -18.59 -4.73
N GLY A 97 -0.19 -17.53 -5.22
CA GLY A 97 -1.22 -17.66 -6.25
C GLY A 97 -0.79 -18.35 -7.54
N ARG A 98 0.46 -18.13 -7.99
CA ARG A 98 1.00 -18.84 -9.17
C ARG A 98 1.12 -20.35 -8.98
N SER A 99 1.36 -20.81 -7.75
CA SER A 99 1.51 -22.24 -7.43
C SER A 99 0.23 -22.90 -6.93
N ALA A 100 -0.87 -22.15 -6.76
CA ALA A 100 -2.13 -22.64 -6.21
C ALA A 100 -2.74 -23.81 -6.98
N LYS A 101 -2.72 -23.72 -8.32
CA LYS A 101 -3.29 -24.72 -9.22
C LYS A 101 -2.57 -26.06 -9.07
N ASP A 102 -1.24 -26.03 -9.14
CA ASP A 102 -0.40 -27.22 -9.11
C ASP A 102 -0.24 -27.79 -7.70
N GLY A 103 -0.30 -26.92 -6.68
CA GLY A 103 -0.17 -27.32 -5.28
C GLY A 103 1.23 -27.85 -4.93
N GLY A 104 1.27 -28.84 -4.06
CA GLY A 104 2.50 -29.55 -3.68
C GLY A 104 3.56 -28.67 -3.00
N ARG A 105 4.83 -29.01 -3.22
CA ARG A 105 5.96 -28.36 -2.54
C ARG A 105 6.08 -26.88 -2.88
N ALA A 106 5.85 -26.50 -4.13
CA ALA A 106 5.93 -25.10 -4.57
C ALA A 106 4.91 -24.22 -3.84
N TRP A 107 3.67 -24.71 -3.73
CA TRP A 107 2.60 -24.06 -2.98
C TRP A 107 2.92 -23.93 -1.48
N GLN A 108 3.44 -25.00 -0.87
CA GLN A 108 3.82 -24.99 0.54
C GLN A 108 4.97 -24.01 0.84
N VAL A 109 5.99 -23.95 -0.03
CA VAL A 109 7.10 -23.01 0.12
C VAL A 109 6.59 -21.57 -0.01
N ALA A 110 5.79 -21.27 -1.05
CA ALA A 110 5.25 -19.94 -1.23
C ALA A 110 4.30 -19.50 -0.10
N ALA A 111 3.52 -20.44 0.44
CA ALA A 111 2.69 -20.20 1.62
C ALA A 111 3.52 -19.94 2.88
N ALA A 112 4.62 -20.67 3.08
CA ALA A 112 5.56 -20.42 4.18
C ALA A 112 6.25 -19.06 4.03
N ASP A 113 6.59 -18.64 2.81
CA ASP A 113 7.14 -17.30 2.54
C ASP A 113 6.13 -16.20 2.89
N LEU A 114 4.86 -16.39 2.54
CA LEU A 114 3.79 -15.48 2.94
C LEU A 114 3.60 -15.46 4.46
N GLU A 115 3.62 -16.63 5.11
CA GLU A 115 3.52 -16.72 6.57
C GLU A 115 4.68 -15.98 7.26
N ARG A 116 5.91 -16.14 6.77
CA ARG A 116 7.08 -15.42 7.28
C ARG A 116 6.92 -13.91 7.09
N ALA A 117 6.49 -13.46 5.91
CA ALA A 117 6.23 -12.05 5.66
C ALA A 117 5.18 -11.49 6.65
N CYS A 118 4.11 -12.25 6.92
CA CYS A 118 3.07 -11.90 7.90
C CYS A 118 3.58 -11.85 9.37
N GLN A 119 4.64 -12.60 9.70
CA GLN A 119 5.23 -12.64 11.04
C GLN A 119 6.31 -11.58 11.24
N GLN A 120 7.18 -11.37 10.25
CA GLN A 120 8.28 -10.41 10.30
C GLN A 120 7.78 -8.96 10.47
N THR A 121 6.65 -8.63 9.84
CA THR A 121 6.02 -7.31 10.02
C THR A 121 5.22 -7.16 11.32
N ARG A 122 4.96 -8.23 12.08
CA ARG A 122 4.38 -8.10 13.44
C ARG A 122 5.42 -7.71 14.48
N ALA A 123 6.67 -8.07 14.24
CA ALA A 123 7.75 -7.87 15.20
C ALA A 123 8.52 -6.56 14.99
N GLY A 124 8.08 -5.68 14.08
CA GLY A 124 8.72 -4.38 13.86
C GLY A 124 10.15 -4.49 13.36
N TYR A 125 10.53 -5.61 12.74
CA TYR A 125 11.89 -5.77 12.22
C TYR A 125 12.09 -4.89 10.99
N HIS A 126 12.74 -3.76 11.23
CA HIS A 126 13.42 -2.98 10.21
C HIS A 126 14.49 -3.88 9.58
N GLN A 127 14.29 -4.33 8.34
CA GLN A 127 15.43 -4.81 7.56
C GLN A 127 16.39 -3.62 7.38
N PRO A 128 17.68 -3.75 7.75
CA PRO A 128 18.67 -2.80 7.32
C PRO A 128 18.80 -2.91 5.81
N VAL A 129 18.46 -1.84 5.09
CA VAL A 129 18.82 -1.69 3.69
C VAL A 129 20.35 -1.68 3.63
N LEU A 130 20.95 -2.81 3.23
CA LEU A 130 22.38 -2.86 2.95
C LEU A 130 22.65 -1.92 1.78
N PRO A 131 23.61 -0.99 1.88
CA PRO A 131 23.96 -0.12 0.78
C PRO A 131 24.53 -0.98 -0.35
N VAL A 132 23.94 -0.85 -1.54
CA VAL A 132 24.55 -1.34 -2.79
C VAL A 132 25.78 -0.48 -3.04
N THR A 133 26.95 -0.98 -2.65
CA THR A 133 28.23 -0.41 -3.07
C THR A 133 28.38 -0.66 -4.57
N GLY A 134 28.35 0.43 -5.33
CA GLY A 134 28.78 0.47 -6.74
C GLY A 134 30.29 0.57 -6.88
#